data_AF-Q59152-F1
#
_entry.id   AF-Q59152-F1
#
_cell.length_a   1.000
_cell.length_b   1.000
_cell.length_c   1.000
_cell.angle_alpha   90.00
_cell.angle_beta   90.00
_cell.angle_gamma   90.00
#
_symmetry.space_group_name_H-M   'P 1'
#
loop_
_entity.id
_entity.type
_entity.pdbx_description
1 polymer ?
#
loop_
_entity_poly.entity_id
_entity_poly.type
_entity_poly.pdbx_seq_one_letter_code
_entity_poly.pdbx_strand_id
1 'polypeptide(L)'
;MRIDIIDTDAGFEAIRENWDAVFMADPHARHFLSWGWLRDYMPRRKRWFILALRERTEGSPYVAFFPLRLVTEPDKKTGRFHDSIVMAGNAAADYTGFISRPDYENHAIAGFCSYIRQQNWTELKLDYLCGGPERRDAMIQALQGPLVMFRDSMPTNPYNINNCICPVVSLPETFDAYLESHMSSQTRQKLRRFLRKGGGWATNTASPSQPRDTLKREMDILFDFWRVRWAPHKGKERTELLIGATRQMLMDVWLRGDLEVPVLWFGDQPLGALANIIDRQKKSVLFYITGRDEDWKTPSPGLVLHGHCIRRAIEQGFKTYDFLRGNEPYKYFFGPEEHKLSCTLFRTRSGDNLGGTLHPRSVRFVYEQALKLYKSGKKSEASIAFGQMLSAAPDHLGAQFGLANLAFDRGEFRKPRSPFSASSQQATNPSSFGWRIGETLRCATALSRASEPSQVTNVRVPPGSTLQMRGSADCRRTTDGGGGNPRKAATLSFRRCGASGICRKSPRRPCTAGKGKDHGSATARCHQACRQTENDGQALASAKGFGLKTSPCKLRQKNQACRLARISDVSDQQGHARSRRASP
;
A
#
# COMPACT_ATOMS: atom_id res chain seq x y z
N MET A 1 -0.93 20.32 28.26
CA MET A 1 -0.70 19.52 27.04
C MET A 1 0.16 20.26 26.02
N ARG A 2 1.12 19.53 25.42
CA ARG A 2 2.02 19.91 24.32
C ARG A 2 2.21 18.70 23.41
N ILE A 3 2.19 18.91 22.09
CA ILE A 3 2.59 17.90 21.10
C ILE A 3 4.02 18.18 20.67
N ASP A 4 4.89 17.19 20.79
CA ASP A 4 6.20 17.16 20.15
C ASP A 4 6.16 16.19 18.95
N ILE A 5 7.04 16.41 17.97
CA ILE A 5 7.09 15.63 16.73
C ILE A 5 8.40 14.84 16.68
N ILE A 6 8.29 13.53 16.56
CA ILE A 6 9.44 12.62 16.47
C ILE A 6 9.43 11.98 15.09
N ASP A 7 10.45 12.25 14.28
CA ASP A 7 10.54 11.80 12.88
C ASP A 7 11.96 11.38 12.45
N THR A 8 12.79 11.03 13.44
CA THR A 8 14.13 10.45 13.24
C THR A 8 14.26 9.14 14.01
N ASP A 9 14.98 8.17 13.45
CA ASP A 9 15.14 6.84 14.07
C ASP A 9 15.77 6.95 15.47
N ALA A 10 16.76 7.84 15.65
CA ALA A 10 17.37 8.14 16.94
C ALA A 10 16.37 8.72 17.97
N GLY A 11 15.48 9.63 17.54
CA GLY A 11 14.43 10.16 18.40
C GLY A 11 13.38 9.11 18.81
N PHE A 12 13.16 8.09 17.97
CA PHE A 12 12.25 6.99 18.28
C PHE A 12 12.89 5.92 19.17
N GLU A 13 14.20 5.66 19.03
CA GLU A 13 14.95 4.81 19.96
C GLU A 13 15.00 5.45 21.37
N ALA A 14 15.27 6.76 21.45
CA ALA A 14 15.39 7.50 22.71
C ALA A 14 14.13 7.49 23.59
N ILE A 15 12.95 7.20 23.03
CA ILE A 15 11.67 7.14 23.78
C ILE A 15 11.19 5.71 24.06
N ARG A 16 11.99 4.67 23.78
CA ARG A 16 11.57 3.26 23.89
C ARG A 16 10.92 2.90 25.22
N GLU A 17 11.58 3.20 26.34
CA GLU A 17 11.08 2.84 27.69
C GLU A 17 9.74 3.53 28.00
N ASN A 18 9.62 4.79 27.60
CA ASN A 18 8.38 5.55 27.74
C ASN A 18 7.28 5.01 26.81
N TRP A 19 7.62 4.58 25.60
CA TRP A 19 6.69 3.93 24.68
C TRP A 19 6.17 2.62 25.25
N ASP A 20 7.06 1.74 25.72
CA ASP A 20 6.70 0.45 26.30
C ASP A 20 5.81 0.65 27.55
N ALA A 21 6.07 1.66 28.39
CA ALA A 21 5.20 2.01 29.51
C ALA A 21 3.78 2.45 29.09
N VAL A 22 3.66 3.32 28.08
CA VAL A 22 2.35 3.76 27.54
C VAL A 22 1.63 2.61 26.82
N PHE A 23 2.37 1.77 26.09
CA PHE A 23 1.84 0.59 25.39
C PHE A 23 1.28 -0.45 26.37
N MET A 24 1.93 -0.66 27.51
CA MET A 24 1.42 -1.56 28.54
C MET A 24 0.20 -0.98 29.27
N ALA A 25 0.16 0.34 29.49
CA ALA A 25 -0.97 1.02 30.13
C ALA A 25 -2.23 1.13 29.24
N ASP A 26 -2.10 1.17 27.91
CA ASP A 26 -3.26 1.26 27.00
C ASP A 26 -3.95 -0.12 26.83
N PRO A 27 -5.26 -0.25 27.15
CA PRO A 27 -6.01 -1.50 27.02
C PRO A 27 -6.32 -1.89 25.56
N HIS A 28 -6.29 -0.92 24.64
CA HIS A 28 -6.52 -1.08 23.21
C HIS A 28 -5.23 -1.28 22.40
N ALA A 29 -4.06 -1.07 22.99
CA ALA A 29 -2.78 -1.39 22.36
C ALA A 29 -2.67 -2.89 22.03
N ARG A 30 -2.15 -3.18 20.82
CA ARG A 30 -1.93 -4.52 20.25
C ARG A 30 -0.57 -4.56 19.56
N HIS A 31 0.01 -5.76 19.35
CA HIS A 31 1.35 -5.99 18.80
C HIS A 31 1.88 -4.98 17.76
N PHE A 32 1.07 -4.61 16.76
CA PHE A 32 1.46 -3.69 15.68
C PHE A 32 1.67 -2.22 16.11
N LEU A 33 1.33 -1.87 17.35
CA LEU A 33 1.65 -0.61 18.01
C LEU A 33 2.80 -0.74 19.04
N SER A 34 3.39 -1.94 19.19
CA SER A 34 4.58 -2.11 20.01
C SER A 34 5.75 -1.33 19.41
N TRP A 35 6.62 -0.80 20.27
CA TRP A 35 7.84 -0.10 19.85
C TRP A 35 8.66 -0.99 18.91
N GLY A 36 8.80 -2.26 19.28
CA GLY A 36 9.61 -3.25 18.59
C GLY A 36 9.17 -3.55 17.15
N TRP A 37 7.86 -3.69 16.90
CA TRP A 37 7.36 -3.90 15.54
C TRP A 37 7.50 -2.64 14.69
N LEU A 38 7.17 -1.47 15.26
CA LEU A 38 7.27 -0.19 14.57
C LEU A 38 8.72 0.16 14.20
N ARG A 39 9.70 -0.15 15.05
CA ARG A 39 11.14 0.07 14.79
C ARG A 39 11.59 -0.65 13.53
N ASP A 40 11.16 -1.88 13.31
CA ASP A 40 11.56 -2.65 12.13
C ASP A 40 10.73 -2.25 10.90
N TYR A 41 9.48 -1.85 11.09
CA TYR A 41 8.58 -1.49 9.99
C TYR A 41 8.85 -0.10 9.41
N MET A 42 9.01 0.92 10.25
CA MET A 42 8.99 2.33 9.87
C MET A 42 10.19 2.80 9.03
N PRO A 43 11.45 2.37 9.24
CA PRO A 43 12.58 2.77 8.38
C PRO A 43 12.40 2.40 6.89
N ARG A 44 11.60 1.35 6.61
CA ARG A 44 11.21 0.93 5.26
C ARG A 44 10.00 1.70 4.71
N ARG A 45 9.54 2.74 5.39
CA ARG A 45 8.43 3.62 5.02
C ARG A 45 8.93 5.06 5.07
N LYS A 46 8.97 5.75 3.93
CA LYS A 46 9.48 7.13 3.88
C LYS A 46 8.47 8.10 4.51
N ARG A 47 8.98 9.16 5.16
CA ARG A 47 8.19 10.28 5.72
C ARG A 47 7.16 9.84 6.76
N TRP A 48 7.57 8.93 7.63
CA TRP A 48 6.88 8.70 8.90
C TRP A 48 7.09 9.88 9.86
N PHE A 49 6.22 10.00 10.85
CA PHE A 49 6.37 10.91 12.00
C PHE A 49 5.44 10.43 13.13
N ILE A 50 5.80 10.71 14.37
CA ILE A 50 5.03 10.38 15.56
C ILE A 50 4.60 11.69 16.20
N LEU A 51 3.31 11.82 16.52
CA LEU A 51 2.82 12.86 17.44
C LEU A 51 2.98 12.32 18.86
N ALA A 52 3.79 12.96 19.68
CA ALA A 52 4.02 12.58 21.07
C ALA A 52 3.38 13.63 22.00
N LEU A 53 2.36 13.22 22.77
CA LEU A 53 1.72 14.09 23.76
C LEU A 53 2.46 14.00 25.09
N ARG A 54 2.74 15.16 25.68
CA ARG A 54 3.10 15.30 27.10
C ARG A 54 2.43 16.52 27.74
N GLU A 55 2.62 16.66 29.05
CA GLU A 55 2.29 17.88 29.76
C GLU A 55 3.20 19.05 29.35
N ARG A 56 2.86 20.27 29.79
CA ARG A 56 3.65 21.47 29.41
C ARG A 56 4.89 21.66 30.26
N THR A 57 4.92 21.09 31.46
CA THR A 57 6.07 21.11 32.36
C THR A 57 7.28 20.50 31.66
N GLU A 58 8.44 21.10 31.85
CA GLU A 58 9.68 20.61 31.27
C GLU A 58 10.08 19.27 31.91
N GLY A 59 10.66 18.36 31.11
CA GLY A 59 10.98 17.00 31.56
C GLY A 59 9.80 16.05 31.75
N SER A 60 8.53 16.49 31.65
CA SER A 60 7.37 15.59 31.76
C SER A 60 7.44 14.45 30.74
N PRO A 61 7.22 13.18 31.14
CA PRO A 61 7.18 12.05 30.23
C PRO A 61 6.02 12.16 29.25
N TYR A 62 6.15 11.46 28.12
CA TYR A 62 5.07 11.31 27.16
C TYR A 62 3.98 10.38 27.71
N VAL A 63 2.74 10.73 27.41
CA VAL A 63 1.53 10.04 27.90
C VAL A 63 0.68 9.45 26.78
N ALA A 64 0.95 9.83 25.52
CA ALA A 64 0.36 9.22 24.33
C ALA A 64 1.23 9.39 23.09
N PHE A 65 1.13 8.46 22.15
CA PHE A 65 1.87 8.47 20.88
C PHE A 65 0.99 8.06 19.69
N PHE A 66 0.99 8.87 18.63
CA PHE A 66 0.30 8.58 17.38
C PHE A 66 1.29 8.42 16.21
N PRO A 67 1.66 7.18 15.82
CA PRO A 67 2.55 6.93 14.70
C PRO A 67 1.83 7.08 13.35
N LEU A 68 2.29 8.02 12.54
CA LEU A 68 1.71 8.43 11.26
C LEU A 68 2.76 8.37 10.12
N ARG A 69 2.30 8.45 8.87
CA ARG A 69 3.15 8.70 7.69
C ARG A 69 2.42 9.48 6.61
N LEU A 70 3.21 10.16 5.79
CA LEU A 70 2.73 10.97 4.69
C LEU A 70 2.89 10.25 3.35
N VAL A 71 1.77 9.99 2.68
CA VAL A 71 1.70 9.47 1.30
C VAL A 71 1.38 10.63 0.37
N THR A 72 2.09 10.72 -0.76
CA THR A 72 1.88 11.78 -1.75
C THR A 72 1.84 11.15 -3.12
N GLU A 73 0.72 11.27 -3.82
CA GLU A 73 0.50 10.65 -5.13
C GLU A 73 -0.04 11.69 -6.12
N PRO A 74 0.29 11.60 -7.41
CA PRO A 74 -0.37 12.40 -8.44
C PRO A 74 -1.77 11.84 -8.69
N ASP A 75 -2.79 12.71 -8.73
CA ASP A 75 -4.09 12.32 -9.24
C ASP A 75 -3.99 11.98 -10.73
N LYS A 76 -4.55 10.82 -11.10
CA LYS A 76 -4.43 10.25 -12.47
C LYS A 76 -5.07 11.09 -13.57
N LYS A 77 -5.96 12.02 -13.25
CA LYS A 77 -6.66 12.86 -14.25
C LYS A 77 -5.99 14.23 -14.41
N THR A 78 -5.61 14.84 -13.29
CA THR A 78 -5.12 16.22 -13.24
C THR A 78 -3.60 16.32 -13.17
N GLY A 79 -2.89 15.24 -12.84
CA GLY A 79 -1.45 15.25 -12.58
C GLY A 79 -1.05 15.95 -11.27
N ARG A 80 -1.99 16.61 -10.57
CA ARG A 80 -1.73 17.31 -9.31
C ARG A 80 -1.45 16.31 -8.20
N PHE A 81 -0.38 16.55 -7.45
CA PHE A 81 -0.06 15.80 -6.24
C PHE A 81 -1.03 16.17 -5.12
N HIS A 82 -1.53 15.14 -4.43
CA HIS A 82 -2.34 15.26 -3.22
C HIS A 82 -1.64 14.51 -2.07
N ASP A 83 -1.81 15.03 -0.86
CA ASP A 83 -1.22 14.46 0.35
C ASP A 83 -2.27 13.69 1.16
N SER A 84 -1.91 12.47 1.58
CA SER A 84 -2.68 11.64 2.51
C SER A 84 -1.87 11.39 3.77
N ILE A 85 -2.39 11.79 4.94
CA ILE A 85 -1.89 11.30 6.22
C ILE A 85 -2.55 9.94 6.48
N VAL A 86 -1.74 8.94 6.80
CA VAL A 86 -2.21 7.58 7.15
C VAL A 86 -1.44 7.09 8.36
N MET A 87 -1.99 6.14 9.11
CA MET A 87 -1.29 5.59 10.27
C MET A 87 -0.09 4.75 9.83
N ALA A 88 1.00 4.77 10.60
CA ALA A 88 2.30 4.30 10.13
C ALA A 88 2.26 2.82 9.67
N GLY A 89 1.60 1.96 10.45
CA GLY A 89 1.47 0.53 10.20
C GLY A 89 0.57 0.12 9.02
N ASN A 90 -0.24 1.03 8.46
CA ASN A 90 -1.16 0.69 7.36
C ASN A 90 -0.42 0.00 6.21
N ALA A 91 -1.09 -0.97 5.57
CA ALA A 91 -0.59 -1.93 4.58
C ALA A 91 0.13 -3.18 5.09
N ALA A 92 0.48 -3.30 6.38
CA ALA A 92 0.93 -4.58 6.95
C ALA A 92 0.42 -4.85 8.38
N ALA A 93 0.03 -3.81 9.13
CA ALA A 93 -0.61 -3.99 10.42
C ALA A 93 -2.11 -4.28 10.26
N ASP A 94 -2.61 -5.17 11.10
CA ASP A 94 -4.04 -5.45 11.26
C ASP A 94 -4.69 -4.59 12.36
N TYR A 95 -3.88 -4.07 13.27
CA TYR A 95 -4.28 -3.16 14.36
C TYR A 95 -3.47 -1.88 14.29
N THR A 96 -4.14 -0.73 14.35
CA THR A 96 -3.49 0.57 14.16
C THR A 96 -4.17 1.63 15.04
N GLY A 97 -3.65 2.85 15.03
CA GLY A 97 -4.15 3.94 15.85
C GLY A 97 -3.04 4.67 16.57
N PHE A 98 -3.37 5.16 17.76
CA PHE A 98 -2.45 5.69 18.75
C PHE A 98 -2.51 4.84 20.02
N ILE A 99 -1.49 4.99 20.85
CA ILE A 99 -1.49 4.51 22.24
C ILE A 99 -1.57 5.69 23.21
N SER A 100 -2.29 5.53 24.31
CA SER A 100 -2.40 6.55 25.37
C SER A 100 -2.60 5.93 26.74
N ARG A 101 -2.04 6.57 27.78
CA ARG A 101 -2.50 6.35 29.15
C ARG A 101 -4.00 6.67 29.23
N PRO A 102 -4.85 5.82 29.85
CA PRO A 102 -6.30 6.03 29.89
C PRO A 102 -6.73 7.43 30.35
N ASP A 103 -6.13 7.92 31.45
CA ASP A 103 -6.39 9.25 32.04
C ASP A 103 -6.14 10.43 31.08
N TYR A 104 -5.36 10.19 30.02
CA TYR A 104 -4.93 11.19 29.03
C TYR A 104 -5.57 10.99 27.65
N GLU A 105 -6.47 10.01 27.45
CA GLU A 105 -7.01 9.69 26.12
C GLU A 105 -7.71 10.87 25.45
N ASN A 106 -8.63 11.55 26.15
CA ASN A 106 -9.32 12.74 25.64
C ASN A 106 -8.34 13.89 25.31
N HIS A 107 -7.29 14.04 26.12
CA HIS A 107 -6.23 15.01 25.88
C HIS A 107 -5.36 14.65 24.66
N ALA A 108 -5.11 13.36 24.43
CA ALA A 108 -4.40 12.83 23.27
C ALA A 108 -5.18 13.09 21.99
N ILE A 109 -6.47 12.73 21.96
CA ILE A 109 -7.36 12.98 20.83
C ILE A 109 -7.41 14.48 20.51
N ALA A 110 -7.66 15.34 21.50
CA ALA A 110 -7.71 16.78 21.29
C ALA A 110 -6.38 17.35 20.77
N GLY A 111 -5.25 16.94 21.35
CA GLY A 111 -3.91 17.39 20.93
C GLY A 111 -3.54 16.94 19.52
N PHE A 112 -3.72 15.65 19.20
CA PHE A 112 -3.43 15.09 17.89
C PHE A 112 -4.30 15.69 16.80
N CYS A 113 -5.62 15.77 17.02
CA CYS A 113 -6.54 16.34 16.05
C CYS A 113 -6.33 17.85 15.85
N SER A 114 -5.96 18.59 16.90
CA SER A 114 -5.56 20.01 16.78
C SER A 114 -4.32 20.19 15.90
N TYR A 115 -3.27 19.36 16.09
CA TYR A 115 -2.10 19.37 15.23
C TYR A 115 -2.44 19.01 13.77
N ILE A 116 -3.23 17.96 13.56
CA ILE A 116 -3.61 17.47 12.21
C ILE A 116 -4.46 18.51 11.46
N ARG A 117 -5.37 19.23 12.13
CA ARG A 117 -6.16 20.33 11.53
C ARG A 117 -5.30 21.45 10.94
N GLN A 118 -4.08 21.65 11.44
CA GLN A 118 -3.14 22.68 10.98
C GLN A 118 -2.23 22.22 9.81
N GLN A 119 -2.31 20.95 9.40
CA GLN A 119 -1.47 20.40 8.32
C GLN A 119 -2.15 20.48 6.95
N ASN A 120 -1.36 20.61 5.88
CA ASN A 120 -1.87 20.63 4.50
C ASN A 120 -2.03 19.19 3.95
N TRP A 121 -3.26 18.66 3.94
CA TRP A 121 -3.58 17.33 3.40
C TRP A 121 -4.92 17.31 2.65
N THR A 122 -5.12 16.33 1.76
CA THR A 122 -6.41 16.04 1.09
C THR A 122 -7.17 14.92 1.79
N GLU A 123 -6.47 13.89 2.28
CA GLU A 123 -7.06 12.73 2.97
C GLU A 123 -6.37 12.46 4.32
N LEU A 124 -7.15 12.06 5.33
CA LEU A 124 -6.65 11.39 6.53
C LEU A 124 -7.35 10.03 6.65
N LYS A 125 -6.56 8.96 6.76
CA LYS A 125 -7.05 7.57 6.78
C LYS A 125 -6.85 6.96 8.14
N LEU A 126 -7.95 6.75 8.86
CA LEU A 126 -8.00 6.01 10.11
C LEU A 126 -8.49 4.57 9.84
N ASP A 127 -7.78 3.84 8.97
CA ASP A 127 -8.10 2.44 8.63
C ASP A 127 -7.64 1.48 9.74
N TYR A 128 -8.55 0.70 10.33
CA TYR A 128 -8.29 -0.30 11.38
C TYR A 128 -7.85 0.29 12.73
N LEU A 129 -8.43 1.44 13.08
CA LEU A 129 -8.22 2.14 14.33
C LEU A 129 -8.78 1.34 15.51
N CYS A 130 -7.89 1.04 16.47
CA CYS A 130 -8.20 0.38 17.75
C CYS A 130 -8.73 1.36 18.79
N GLY A 131 -9.75 0.93 19.52
CA GLY A 131 -10.43 1.68 20.58
C GLY A 131 -11.93 1.43 20.57
N GLY A 132 -12.64 1.89 21.60
CA GLY A 132 -14.10 1.94 21.59
C GLY A 132 -14.64 2.94 20.54
N PRO A 133 -15.95 2.89 20.22
CA PRO A 133 -16.59 3.86 19.32
C PRO A 133 -16.34 5.30 19.73
N GLU A 134 -16.33 5.58 21.04
CA GLU A 134 -16.08 6.90 21.64
C GLU A 134 -14.75 7.52 21.17
N ARG A 135 -13.67 6.73 21.07
CA ARG A 135 -12.36 7.18 20.56
C ARG A 135 -12.48 7.69 19.12
N ARG A 136 -13.21 6.96 18.26
CA ARG A 136 -13.50 7.35 16.87
C ARG A 136 -14.40 8.60 16.82
N ASP A 137 -15.47 8.62 17.62
CA ASP A 137 -16.46 9.70 17.62
C ASP A 137 -15.84 11.02 18.10
N ALA A 138 -15.01 10.99 19.14
CA ALA A 138 -14.22 12.14 19.58
C ALA A 138 -13.27 12.65 18.49
N MET A 139 -12.58 11.76 17.76
CA MET A 139 -11.78 12.16 16.59
C MET A 139 -12.64 12.75 15.45
N ILE A 140 -13.84 12.23 15.20
CA ILE A 140 -14.78 12.80 14.21
C ILE A 140 -15.16 14.23 14.60
N GLN A 141 -15.61 14.47 15.83
CA GLN A 141 -15.92 15.81 16.33
C GLN A 141 -14.69 16.74 16.28
N ALA A 142 -13.52 16.21 16.62
CA ALA A 142 -12.25 16.93 16.60
C ALA A 142 -11.61 17.09 15.21
N LEU A 143 -12.25 16.65 14.10
CA LEU A 143 -11.71 16.81 12.74
C LEU A 143 -12.72 17.31 11.70
N GLN A 144 -14.01 17.00 11.84
CA GLN A 144 -15.03 17.47 10.90
C GLN A 144 -15.20 19.00 10.92
N GLY A 145 -15.76 19.55 9.85
CA GLY A 145 -16.11 20.98 9.77
C GLY A 145 -16.47 21.48 8.36
N PRO A 146 -16.39 22.81 8.13
CA PRO A 146 -16.69 23.42 6.84
C PRO A 146 -15.78 22.93 5.70
N LEU A 147 -14.48 22.74 5.98
CA LEU A 147 -13.49 22.32 4.97
C LEU A 147 -13.32 20.80 4.84
N VAL A 148 -13.68 20.04 5.88
CA VAL A 148 -13.41 18.60 6.01
C VAL A 148 -14.73 17.85 6.22
N MET A 149 -14.97 16.87 5.36
CA MET A 149 -16.01 15.86 5.56
C MET A 149 -15.37 14.54 5.99
N PHE A 150 -16.15 13.69 6.65
CA PHE A 150 -15.77 12.31 6.92
C PHE A 150 -16.75 11.35 6.24
N ARG A 151 -16.32 10.11 6.09
CA ARG A 151 -17.20 8.95 5.88
C ARG A 151 -16.60 7.76 6.61
N ASP A 152 -17.45 6.97 7.22
CA ASP A 152 -17.05 5.64 7.65
C ASP A 152 -16.92 4.71 6.43
N SER A 153 -16.06 3.72 6.57
CA SER A 153 -15.84 2.68 5.59
C SER A 153 -15.93 1.35 6.31
N MET A 154 -16.79 0.46 5.81
CA MET A 154 -16.74 -0.94 6.17
C MET A 154 -16.04 -1.66 5.01
N PRO A 155 -14.71 -1.88 5.05
CA PRO A 155 -13.99 -2.61 4.03
C PRO A 155 -14.46 -4.06 3.99
N THR A 156 -15.43 -4.32 3.12
CA THR A 156 -15.91 -5.66 2.79
C THR A 156 -15.29 -6.16 1.50
N ASN A 157 -14.89 -7.43 1.48
CA ASN A 157 -14.40 -8.08 0.26
C ASN A 157 -15.54 -8.73 -0.55
N PRO A 158 -15.29 -9.27 -1.77
CA PRO A 158 -16.33 -9.87 -2.63
C PRO A 158 -17.08 -11.07 -2.03
N TYR A 159 -16.58 -11.65 -0.93
CA TYR A 159 -17.19 -12.74 -0.19
C TYR A 159 -17.98 -12.24 1.04
N ASN A 160 -18.24 -10.93 1.12
CA ASN A 160 -18.90 -10.25 2.24
C ASN A 160 -18.16 -10.39 3.58
N ILE A 161 -16.85 -10.67 3.56
CA ILE A 161 -16.01 -10.65 4.76
C ILE A 161 -15.74 -9.20 5.14
N ASN A 162 -16.02 -8.86 6.40
CA ASN A 162 -15.85 -7.54 6.99
C ASN A 162 -14.50 -7.46 7.73
N ASN A 163 -13.55 -6.71 7.17
CA ASN A 163 -12.22 -6.55 7.77
C ASN A 163 -12.17 -5.60 8.98
N CYS A 164 -13.31 -5.03 9.41
CA CYS A 164 -13.43 -4.33 10.70
C CYS A 164 -13.84 -5.25 11.86
N ILE A 165 -14.08 -6.54 11.61
CA ILE A 165 -14.31 -7.55 12.66
C ILE A 165 -13.04 -8.38 12.80
N CYS A 166 -12.59 -8.61 14.03
CA CYS A 166 -11.44 -9.44 14.38
C CYS A 166 -11.90 -10.51 15.38
N PRO A 167 -12.07 -11.78 14.96
CA PRO A 167 -12.45 -12.86 15.85
C PRO A 167 -11.30 -13.25 16.79
N VAL A 168 -11.50 -13.19 18.11
CA VAL A 168 -10.49 -13.49 19.13
C VAL A 168 -11.01 -14.54 20.09
N VAL A 169 -10.21 -15.58 20.36
CA VAL A 169 -10.51 -16.64 21.32
C VAL A 169 -9.79 -16.36 22.63
N SER A 170 -10.54 -16.37 23.73
CA SER A 170 -9.98 -16.36 25.08
C SER A 170 -9.45 -17.75 25.45
N LEU A 171 -8.23 -17.82 25.99
CA LEU A 171 -7.56 -19.09 26.28
C LEU A 171 -7.65 -19.43 27.78
N PRO A 172 -8.38 -20.50 28.17
CA PRO A 172 -8.38 -21.00 29.54
C PRO A 172 -7.09 -21.74 29.87
N GLU A 173 -6.94 -22.20 31.11
CA GLU A 173 -5.70 -22.81 31.62
C GLU A 173 -5.37 -24.18 31.02
N THR A 174 -6.38 -24.91 30.51
CA THR A 174 -6.19 -26.24 29.93
C THR A 174 -6.88 -26.39 28.58
N PHE A 175 -6.30 -27.22 27.71
CA PHE A 175 -6.85 -27.45 26.38
C PHE A 175 -8.20 -28.18 26.42
N ASP A 176 -8.43 -29.05 27.41
CA ASP A 176 -9.74 -29.70 27.56
C ASP A 176 -10.83 -28.72 28.03
N ALA A 177 -10.51 -27.78 28.93
CA ALA A 177 -11.43 -26.69 29.28
C ALA A 177 -11.77 -25.82 28.07
N TYR A 178 -10.79 -25.52 27.20
CA TYR A 178 -11.04 -24.83 25.92
C TYR A 178 -12.00 -25.63 25.01
N LEU A 179 -11.71 -26.92 24.82
CA LEU A 179 -12.53 -27.80 23.98
C LEU A 179 -13.98 -27.92 24.47
N GLU A 180 -14.21 -27.81 25.78
CA GLU A 180 -15.54 -27.90 26.40
C GLU A 180 -16.32 -26.59 26.38
N SER A 181 -15.64 -25.45 26.54
CA SER A 181 -16.28 -24.13 26.62
C SER A 181 -16.45 -23.43 25.27
N HIS A 182 -15.50 -23.59 24.34
CA HIS A 182 -15.45 -22.81 23.10
C HIS A 182 -15.81 -23.60 21.82
N MET A 183 -15.89 -24.93 21.88
CA MET A 183 -16.13 -25.77 20.69
C MET A 183 -17.40 -26.61 20.77
N SER A 184 -18.14 -26.68 19.65
CA SER A 184 -19.26 -27.63 19.55
C SER A 184 -18.78 -29.07 19.75
N SER A 185 -19.64 -29.94 20.30
CA SER A 185 -19.29 -31.35 20.55
C SER A 185 -18.79 -32.06 19.28
N GLN A 186 -19.39 -31.76 18.12
CA GLN A 186 -18.97 -32.33 16.83
C GLN A 186 -17.58 -31.83 16.39
N THR A 187 -17.29 -30.53 16.52
CA THR A 187 -15.98 -29.96 16.17
C THR A 187 -14.89 -30.47 17.11
N ARG A 188 -15.18 -30.52 18.43
CA ARG A 188 -14.31 -31.10 19.46
C ARG A 188 -13.94 -32.56 19.15
N GLN A 189 -14.92 -33.41 18.81
CA GLN A 189 -14.66 -34.82 18.46
C GLN A 189 -13.77 -34.95 17.22
N LYS A 190 -14.02 -34.14 16.18
CA LYS A 190 -13.17 -34.08 14.97
C LYS A 190 -11.75 -33.65 15.33
N LEU A 191 -11.58 -32.57 16.09
CA LEU A 191 -10.26 -32.05 16.44
C LEU A 191 -9.49 -33.03 17.34
N ARG A 192 -10.11 -33.59 18.39
CA ARG A 192 -9.50 -34.66 19.20
C ARG A 192 -9.10 -35.87 18.34
N ARG A 193 -9.88 -36.25 17.31
CA ARG A 193 -9.49 -37.33 16.38
C ARG A 193 -8.22 -37.01 15.59
N PHE A 194 -8.08 -35.80 15.06
CA PHE A 194 -6.94 -35.44 14.21
C PHE A 194 -5.69 -35.01 14.98
N LEU A 195 -5.81 -34.61 16.25
CA LEU A 195 -4.67 -34.31 17.12
C LEU A 195 -4.06 -35.55 17.82
N ARG A 196 -4.64 -36.75 17.64
CA ARG A 196 -4.07 -38.01 18.17
C ARG A 196 -2.84 -38.45 17.37
N LYS A 197 -1.77 -38.85 18.09
CA LYS A 197 -0.57 -39.47 17.51
C LYS A 197 -0.93 -40.77 16.77
N GLY A 198 -0.17 -41.10 15.73
CA GLY A 198 -0.32 -42.36 14.96
C GLY A 198 -1.26 -42.28 13.75
N GLY A 199 -1.90 -41.15 13.47
CA GLY A 199 -2.83 -41.00 12.34
C GLY A 199 -2.21 -40.73 10.97
N GLY A 200 -0.88 -40.76 10.83
CA GLY A 200 -0.15 -40.34 9.61
C GLY A 200 0.08 -38.81 9.49
N TRP A 201 -0.54 -38.01 10.37
CA TRP A 201 -0.36 -36.55 10.43
C TRP A 201 0.77 -36.16 11.39
N ALA A 202 1.57 -35.17 11.00
CA ALA A 202 2.54 -34.52 11.86
C ALA A 202 2.42 -32.99 11.75
N THR A 203 2.74 -32.27 12.82
CA THR A 203 2.85 -30.79 12.77
C THR A 203 4.25 -30.41 13.21
N ASN A 204 5.02 -29.83 12.30
CA ASN A 204 6.35 -29.31 12.56
C ASN A 204 6.23 -27.79 12.71
N THR A 205 6.70 -27.25 13.83
CA THR A 205 6.58 -25.81 14.13
C THR A 205 7.96 -25.17 14.15
N ALA A 206 8.23 -24.36 13.13
CA ALA A 206 9.40 -23.48 13.12
C ALA A 206 9.26 -22.52 14.30
N SER A 207 10.24 -22.50 15.21
CA SER A 207 10.29 -21.56 16.33
C SER A 207 11.70 -21.02 16.50
N PRO A 208 11.91 -19.80 17.05
CA PRO A 208 13.20 -19.10 16.99
C PRO A 208 14.37 -19.80 17.72
N SER A 209 14.08 -20.83 18.50
CA SER A 209 15.05 -21.78 19.09
C SER A 209 15.60 -22.82 18.10
N GLN A 210 15.17 -22.82 16.83
CA GLN A 210 15.57 -23.77 15.80
C GLN A 210 16.47 -23.14 14.72
N PRO A 211 17.22 -23.95 13.93
CA PRO A 211 18.06 -23.45 12.85
C PRO A 211 17.29 -22.64 11.80
N ARG A 212 17.94 -21.63 11.21
CA ARG A 212 17.33 -20.75 10.18
C ARG A 212 16.90 -21.50 8.92
N ASP A 213 17.55 -22.62 8.59
CA ASP A 213 17.23 -23.44 7.42
C ASP A 213 15.86 -24.13 7.54
N THR A 214 15.45 -24.45 8.77
CA THR A 214 14.09 -24.92 9.09
C THR A 214 13.10 -23.83 8.65
N LEU A 215 13.16 -22.65 9.26
CA LEU A 215 12.27 -21.52 8.92
C LEU A 215 12.20 -21.24 7.41
N LYS A 216 13.34 -21.27 6.70
CA LYS A 216 13.36 -21.05 5.25
C LYS A 216 12.44 -22.04 4.54
N ARG A 217 12.52 -23.33 4.86
CA ARG A 217 11.67 -24.39 4.31
C ARG A 217 10.19 -24.16 4.61
N GLU A 218 9.83 -23.90 5.88
CA GLU A 218 8.41 -23.69 6.23
C GLU A 218 7.82 -22.44 5.59
N MET A 219 8.61 -21.36 5.48
CA MET A 219 8.21 -20.14 4.80
C MET A 219 8.10 -20.31 3.28
N ASP A 220 8.96 -21.12 2.66
CA ASP A 220 8.85 -21.47 1.24
C ASP A 220 7.53 -22.23 0.99
N ILE A 221 7.23 -23.26 1.78
CA ILE A 221 5.94 -24.00 1.74
C ILE A 221 4.73 -23.08 1.89
N LEU A 222 4.76 -22.19 2.91
CA LEU A 222 3.69 -21.22 3.16
C LEU A 222 3.39 -20.35 1.93
N PHE A 223 4.45 -19.80 1.31
CA PHE A 223 4.29 -18.94 0.15
C PHE A 223 4.05 -19.70 -1.15
N ASP A 224 4.43 -20.98 -1.27
CA ASP A 224 4.08 -21.83 -2.40
C ASP A 224 2.56 -22.03 -2.46
N PHE A 225 1.92 -22.42 -1.35
CA PHE A 225 0.47 -22.46 -1.24
C PHE A 225 -0.19 -21.08 -1.48
N TRP A 226 0.43 -20.01 -0.98
CA TRP A 226 -0.07 -18.65 -1.23
C TRP A 226 -0.05 -18.33 -2.73
N ARG A 227 1.04 -18.60 -3.47
CA ARG A 227 1.09 -18.37 -4.92
C ARG A 227 -0.02 -19.11 -5.67
N VAL A 228 -0.19 -20.42 -5.39
CA VAL A 228 -1.21 -21.26 -6.03
C VAL A 228 -2.61 -20.65 -5.89
N ARG A 229 -2.95 -20.20 -4.67
CA ARG A 229 -4.27 -19.61 -4.38
C ARG A 229 -4.47 -18.23 -5.00
N TRP A 230 -3.44 -17.39 -5.00
CA TRP A 230 -3.60 -15.94 -5.20
C TRP A 230 -3.13 -15.42 -6.55
N ALA A 231 -2.15 -16.05 -7.20
CA ALA A 231 -1.69 -15.64 -8.52
C ALA A 231 -2.81 -15.57 -9.57
N PRO A 232 -3.80 -16.48 -9.62
CA PRO A 232 -4.94 -16.39 -10.55
C PRO A 232 -5.83 -15.16 -10.34
N HIS A 233 -5.91 -14.66 -9.10
CA HIS A 233 -6.85 -13.60 -8.69
C HIS A 233 -6.18 -12.21 -8.64
N LYS A 234 -4.94 -12.14 -8.14
CA LYS A 234 -4.19 -10.89 -7.94
C LYS A 234 -3.18 -10.60 -9.08
N GLY A 235 -2.88 -11.59 -9.93
CA GLY A 235 -1.85 -11.54 -10.96
C GLY A 235 -0.45 -11.87 -10.43
N LYS A 236 0.39 -12.52 -11.25
CA LYS A 236 1.70 -13.06 -10.83
C LYS A 236 2.63 -12.00 -10.21
N GLU A 237 2.86 -10.89 -10.90
CA GLU A 237 3.78 -9.83 -10.45
C GLU A 237 3.35 -9.22 -9.10
N ARG A 238 2.04 -8.93 -8.95
CA ARG A 238 1.48 -8.40 -7.70
C ARG A 238 1.59 -9.42 -6.56
N THR A 239 1.42 -10.71 -6.89
CA THR A 239 1.53 -11.82 -5.92
C THR A 239 2.96 -11.91 -5.38
N GLU A 240 3.98 -11.93 -6.24
CA GLU A 240 5.38 -11.95 -5.78
C GLU A 240 5.78 -10.69 -5.00
N LEU A 241 5.25 -9.50 -5.37
CA LEU A 241 5.50 -8.27 -4.61
C LEU A 241 4.92 -8.33 -3.20
N LEU A 242 3.70 -8.88 -3.04
CA LEU A 242 3.08 -9.08 -1.73
C LEU A 242 3.81 -10.15 -0.92
N ILE A 243 4.25 -11.25 -1.54
CA ILE A 243 5.09 -12.28 -0.90
C ILE A 243 6.41 -11.69 -0.42
N GLY A 244 7.11 -10.92 -1.26
CA GLY A 244 8.38 -10.31 -0.90
C GLY A 244 8.25 -9.37 0.30
N ALA A 245 7.26 -8.48 0.29
CA ALA A 245 6.99 -7.57 1.40
C ALA A 245 6.58 -8.31 2.69
N THR A 246 5.74 -9.33 2.58
CA THR A 246 5.26 -10.14 3.72
C THR A 246 6.37 -10.98 4.31
N ARG A 247 7.16 -11.66 3.48
CA ARG A 247 8.34 -12.42 3.90
C ARG A 247 9.33 -11.53 4.62
N GLN A 248 9.61 -10.34 4.09
CA GLN A 248 10.53 -9.40 4.73
C GLN A 248 10.04 -9.05 6.15
N MET A 249 8.77 -8.65 6.30
CA MET A 249 8.17 -8.34 7.61
C MET A 249 8.25 -9.52 8.58
N LEU A 250 7.88 -10.72 8.14
CA LEU A 250 7.93 -11.91 8.99
C LEU A 250 9.37 -12.30 9.37
N MET A 251 10.37 -12.04 8.52
CA MET A 251 11.78 -12.23 8.90
C MET A 251 12.21 -11.28 10.02
N ASP A 252 11.73 -10.03 10.05
CA ASP A 252 12.02 -9.12 11.16
C ASP A 252 11.40 -9.64 12.46
N VAL A 253 10.13 -10.08 12.41
CA VAL A 253 9.43 -10.70 13.54
C VAL A 253 10.17 -11.96 14.03
N TRP A 254 10.72 -12.77 13.13
CA TRP A 254 11.57 -13.91 13.50
C TRP A 254 12.88 -13.48 14.19
N LEU A 255 13.57 -12.46 13.67
CA LEU A 255 14.82 -11.96 14.25
C LEU A 255 14.62 -11.40 15.68
N ARG A 256 13.40 -10.98 16.02
CA ARG A 256 13.01 -10.60 17.38
C ARG A 256 12.70 -11.79 18.31
N GLY A 257 12.55 -12.99 17.77
CA GLY A 257 12.06 -14.16 18.49
C GLY A 257 10.53 -14.27 18.57
N ASP A 258 9.79 -13.48 17.78
CA ASP A 258 8.34 -13.31 17.88
C ASP A 258 7.54 -14.04 16.78
N LEU A 259 8.16 -14.95 15.99
CA LEU A 259 7.49 -15.68 14.90
C LEU A 259 7.45 -17.19 15.14
N GLU A 260 6.31 -17.83 14.90
CA GLU A 260 6.19 -19.27 14.73
C GLU A 260 5.54 -19.65 13.38
N VAL A 261 6.08 -20.68 12.72
CA VAL A 261 5.59 -21.17 11.41
C VAL A 261 5.26 -22.66 11.50
N PRO A 262 4.05 -23.03 11.97
CA PRO A 262 3.57 -24.40 11.99
C PRO A 262 3.14 -24.88 10.60
N VAL A 263 3.65 -26.04 10.20
CA VAL A 263 3.31 -26.76 8.96
C VAL A 263 2.73 -28.12 9.28
N LEU A 264 1.58 -28.44 8.67
CA LEU A 264 0.92 -29.74 8.73
C LEU A 264 1.44 -30.62 7.60
N TRP A 265 1.82 -31.85 7.95
CA TRP A 265 2.34 -32.86 7.04
C TRP A 265 1.47 -34.12 7.08
N PHE A 266 1.37 -34.82 5.95
CA PHE A 266 0.86 -36.18 5.83
C PHE A 266 1.87 -37.01 5.06
N GLY A 267 2.60 -37.88 5.76
CA GLY A 267 3.88 -38.38 5.26
C GLY A 267 4.79 -37.20 4.89
N ASP A 268 5.39 -37.25 3.70
CA ASP A 268 6.25 -36.20 3.16
C ASP A 268 5.50 -35.07 2.43
N GLN A 269 4.16 -35.13 2.33
CA GLN A 269 3.36 -34.08 1.70
C GLN A 269 3.01 -32.98 2.72
N PRO A 270 3.43 -31.72 2.53
CA PRO A 270 2.87 -30.61 3.30
C PRO A 270 1.42 -30.37 2.84
N LEU A 271 0.52 -30.08 3.78
CA LEU A 271 -0.90 -29.81 3.52
C LEU A 271 -1.33 -28.38 3.86
N GLY A 272 -0.52 -27.67 4.64
CA GLY A 272 -0.70 -26.26 4.90
C GLY A 272 0.25 -25.73 5.97
N ALA A 273 0.35 -24.41 6.01
CA ALA A 273 1.18 -23.65 6.93
C ALA A 273 0.42 -22.43 7.46
N LEU A 274 0.70 -22.05 8.71
CA LEU A 274 0.37 -20.72 9.24
C LEU A 274 1.68 -19.96 9.50
N ALA A 275 1.61 -18.64 9.59
CA ALA A 275 2.58 -17.84 10.31
C ALA A 275 1.86 -17.09 11.44
N ASN A 276 2.30 -17.33 12.67
CA ASN A 276 1.75 -16.75 13.89
C ASN A 276 2.77 -15.77 14.48
N ILE A 277 2.34 -14.55 14.78
CA ILE A 277 3.11 -13.56 15.52
C ILE A 277 2.84 -13.76 17.02
N ILE A 278 3.88 -13.79 17.83
CA ILE A 278 3.84 -14.12 19.25
C ILE A 278 4.02 -12.85 20.08
N ASP A 279 2.92 -12.26 20.55
CA ASP A 279 2.96 -11.09 21.44
C ASP A 279 3.08 -11.55 22.90
N ARG A 280 4.33 -11.60 23.39
CA ARG A 280 4.62 -11.96 24.78
C ARG A 280 4.25 -10.87 25.78
N GLN A 281 4.19 -9.61 25.37
CA GLN A 281 3.84 -8.49 26.25
C GLN A 281 2.34 -8.50 26.60
N LYS A 282 1.47 -8.71 25.60
CA LYS A 282 0.01 -8.84 25.78
C LYS A 282 -0.46 -10.29 25.99
N LYS A 283 0.45 -11.27 25.95
CA LYS A 283 0.17 -12.73 26.02
C LYS A 283 -0.84 -13.20 24.97
N SER A 284 -0.62 -12.79 23.72
CA SER A 284 -1.47 -13.14 22.57
C SER A 284 -0.69 -13.88 21.49
N VAL A 285 -1.34 -14.85 20.83
CA VAL A 285 -0.87 -15.44 19.57
C VAL A 285 -1.73 -14.89 18.44
N LEU A 286 -1.11 -14.17 17.49
CA LEU A 286 -1.78 -13.46 16.40
C LEU A 286 -1.57 -14.24 15.10
N PHE A 287 -2.63 -14.84 14.59
CA PHE A 287 -2.62 -15.57 13.33
C PHE A 287 -2.55 -14.61 12.13
N TYR A 288 -1.38 -14.46 11.53
CA TYR A 288 -1.14 -13.42 10.52
C TYR A 288 -1.49 -13.85 9.09
N ILE A 289 -1.06 -15.03 8.68
CA ILE A 289 -1.27 -15.50 7.30
C ILE A 289 -1.25 -17.03 7.23
N THR A 290 -1.93 -17.61 6.23
CA THR A 290 -1.88 -19.04 5.92
C THR A 290 -1.83 -19.29 4.42
N GLY A 291 -1.23 -20.43 4.06
CA GLY A 291 -1.44 -21.13 2.81
C GLY A 291 -1.77 -22.58 3.11
N ARG A 292 -2.61 -23.21 2.28
CA ARG A 292 -2.88 -24.65 2.35
C ARG A 292 -3.02 -25.23 0.96
N ASP A 293 -2.91 -26.55 0.89
CA ASP A 293 -3.35 -27.33 -0.25
C ASP A 293 -4.85 -27.03 -0.50
N GLU A 294 -5.18 -26.66 -1.74
CA GLU A 294 -6.55 -26.34 -2.15
C GLU A 294 -7.33 -27.57 -2.61
N ASP A 295 -6.66 -28.66 -2.98
CA ASP A 295 -7.27 -29.92 -3.40
C ASP A 295 -7.52 -30.84 -2.20
N TRP A 296 -6.69 -30.76 -1.16
CA TRP A 296 -6.90 -31.49 0.10
C TRP A 296 -8.15 -31.04 0.87
N LYS A 297 -9.03 -31.98 1.24
CA LYS A 297 -10.32 -31.68 1.93
C LYS A 297 -10.45 -32.24 3.36
N THR A 298 -9.92 -33.44 3.64
CA THR A 298 -10.21 -34.18 4.88
C THR A 298 -8.94 -34.82 5.45
N PRO A 299 -8.49 -34.46 6.67
CA PRO A 299 -8.98 -33.34 7.48
C PRO A 299 -8.81 -32.00 6.77
N SER A 300 -9.58 -30.99 7.18
CA SER A 300 -9.29 -29.61 6.78
C SER A 300 -7.95 -29.19 7.37
N PRO A 301 -6.93 -28.80 6.56
CA PRO A 301 -5.61 -28.46 7.07
C PRO A 301 -5.66 -27.31 8.09
N GLY A 302 -6.50 -26.29 7.81
CA GLY A 302 -6.71 -25.16 8.72
C GLY A 302 -7.32 -25.57 10.06
N LEU A 303 -8.27 -26.52 10.08
CA LEU A 303 -8.88 -26.99 11.34
C LEU A 303 -7.83 -27.61 12.27
N VAL A 304 -6.95 -28.46 11.72
CA VAL A 304 -5.90 -29.14 12.48
C VAL A 304 -4.80 -28.17 12.92
N LEU A 305 -4.36 -27.28 12.01
CA LEU A 305 -3.33 -26.28 12.29
C LEU A 305 -3.75 -25.31 13.41
N HIS A 306 -4.91 -24.66 13.30
CA HIS A 306 -5.38 -23.74 14.34
C HIS A 306 -5.60 -24.45 15.68
N GLY A 307 -6.18 -25.66 15.67
CA GLY A 307 -6.34 -26.44 16.91
C GLY A 307 -5.01 -26.87 17.55
N HIS A 308 -3.99 -27.20 16.76
CA HIS A 308 -2.63 -27.41 17.25
C HIS A 308 -2.04 -26.13 17.87
N CYS A 309 -2.21 -24.98 17.20
CA CYS A 309 -1.68 -23.70 17.68
C CYS A 309 -2.37 -23.23 18.96
N ILE A 310 -3.69 -23.39 19.06
CA ILE A 310 -4.46 -23.05 20.26
C ILE A 310 -4.03 -23.93 21.44
N ARG A 311 -3.87 -25.25 21.24
CA ARG A 311 -3.33 -26.15 22.26
C ARG A 311 -1.94 -25.68 22.73
N ARG A 312 -1.02 -25.43 21.80
CA ARG A 312 0.33 -24.95 22.09
C ARG A 312 0.34 -23.61 22.82
N ALA A 313 -0.53 -22.68 22.45
CA ALA A 313 -0.67 -21.37 23.09
C ALA A 313 -1.12 -21.52 24.56
N ILE A 314 -2.08 -22.41 24.84
CA ILE A 314 -2.52 -22.75 26.21
C ILE A 314 -1.38 -23.41 26.99
N GLU A 315 -0.71 -24.42 26.42
CA GLU A 315 0.46 -25.09 27.02
C GLU A 315 1.60 -24.12 27.38
N GLN A 316 1.69 -22.96 26.72
CA GLN A 316 2.66 -21.89 26.96
C GLN A 316 2.12 -20.72 27.81
N GLY A 317 0.89 -20.81 28.31
CA GLY A 317 0.30 -19.79 29.18
C GLY A 317 -0.12 -18.48 28.49
N PHE A 318 -0.27 -18.48 27.15
CA PHE A 318 -0.90 -17.38 26.43
C PHE A 318 -2.38 -17.27 26.80
N LYS A 319 -2.93 -16.06 26.70
CA LYS A 319 -4.30 -15.71 27.15
C LYS A 319 -5.28 -15.45 26.02
N THR A 320 -4.81 -15.15 24.81
CA THR A 320 -5.67 -15.07 23.63
C THR A 320 -5.04 -15.70 22.39
N TYR A 321 -5.90 -16.28 21.54
CA TYR A 321 -5.57 -16.63 20.15
C TYR A 321 -6.41 -15.74 19.23
N ASP A 322 -5.74 -14.83 18.54
CA ASP A 322 -6.34 -13.76 17.74
C ASP A 322 -6.28 -14.14 16.26
N PHE A 323 -7.43 -14.27 15.60
CA PHE A 323 -7.50 -14.58 14.17
C PHE A 323 -7.33 -13.36 13.24
N LEU A 324 -7.04 -12.18 13.82
CA LEU A 324 -6.94 -10.90 13.12
C LEU A 324 -8.18 -10.57 12.27
N ARG A 325 -8.06 -9.59 11.37
CA ARG A 325 -9.19 -9.04 10.61
C ARG A 325 -9.87 -10.10 9.73
N GLY A 326 -11.17 -9.89 9.56
CA GLY A 326 -12.05 -10.71 8.74
C GLY A 326 -12.88 -11.67 9.58
N ASN A 327 -14.19 -11.68 9.33
CA ASN A 327 -15.15 -12.63 9.87
C ASN A 327 -15.32 -13.88 8.98
N GLU A 328 -14.23 -14.50 8.50
CA GLU A 328 -14.34 -15.74 7.74
C GLU A 328 -15.06 -16.84 8.54
N PRO A 329 -16.09 -17.52 7.98
CA PRO A 329 -16.92 -18.47 8.73
C PRO A 329 -16.15 -19.60 9.44
N TYR A 330 -14.96 -19.98 8.94
CA TYR A 330 -14.17 -21.03 9.58
C TYR A 330 -13.56 -20.60 10.93
N LYS A 331 -13.32 -19.30 11.15
CA LYS A 331 -12.79 -18.77 12.42
C LYS A 331 -13.78 -19.04 13.56
N TYR A 332 -15.08 -18.96 13.28
CA TYR A 332 -16.16 -19.20 14.24
C TYR A 332 -16.25 -20.66 14.73
N PHE A 333 -15.60 -21.62 14.05
CA PHE A 333 -15.53 -23.00 14.55
C PHE A 333 -14.69 -23.15 15.83
N PHE A 334 -13.94 -22.12 16.22
CA PHE A 334 -13.06 -22.09 17.39
C PHE A 334 -13.64 -21.32 18.60
N GLY A 335 -14.90 -20.88 18.51
CA GLY A 335 -15.58 -20.10 19.55
C GLY A 335 -15.03 -18.69 19.82
N PRO A 336 -14.65 -17.89 18.82
CA PRO A 336 -14.16 -16.54 19.05
C PRO A 336 -15.29 -15.56 19.43
N GLU A 337 -14.91 -14.53 20.19
CA GLU A 337 -15.66 -13.29 20.36
C GLU A 337 -15.26 -12.27 19.27
N GLU A 338 -16.14 -11.31 18.95
CA GLU A 338 -15.86 -10.29 17.95
C GLU A 338 -15.30 -9.00 18.55
N HIS A 339 -14.02 -8.71 18.29
CA HIS A 339 -13.50 -7.36 18.46
C HIS A 339 -13.77 -6.51 17.22
N LYS A 340 -14.23 -5.28 17.41
CA LYS A 340 -14.56 -4.34 16.33
C LYS A 340 -13.52 -3.24 16.24
N LEU A 341 -13.07 -2.98 15.02
CA LEU A 341 -12.20 -1.86 14.66
C LEU A 341 -13.00 -0.81 13.89
N SER A 342 -12.51 0.42 13.89
CA SER A 342 -13.08 1.49 13.07
C SER A 342 -12.23 1.79 11.85
N CYS A 343 -12.90 2.19 10.77
CA CYS A 343 -12.29 2.60 9.50
C CYS A 343 -12.97 3.90 9.05
N THR A 344 -12.31 5.03 9.23
CA THR A 344 -12.89 6.35 8.90
C THR A 344 -11.96 7.13 7.97
N LEU A 345 -12.50 7.60 6.84
CA LEU A 345 -11.81 8.49 5.91
C LEU A 345 -12.29 9.92 6.10
N PHE A 346 -11.38 10.80 6.49
CA PHE A 346 -11.57 12.24 6.38
C PHE A 346 -11.04 12.70 5.02
N ARG A 347 -11.77 13.63 4.39
CA ARG A 347 -11.40 14.22 3.10
C ARG A 347 -11.73 15.71 3.09
N THR A 348 -10.86 16.51 2.47
CA THR A 348 -11.22 17.89 2.13
C THR A 348 -12.39 17.93 1.16
N ARG A 349 -13.30 18.90 1.34
CA ARG A 349 -14.47 19.07 0.46
C ARG A 349 -14.08 19.58 -0.93
N SER A 350 -12.98 20.35 -1.03
CA SER A 350 -12.39 20.80 -2.30
C SER A 350 -11.77 19.65 -3.10
N GLY A 351 -11.33 18.57 -2.44
CA GLY A 351 -10.53 17.52 -3.05
C GLY A 351 -9.06 17.90 -3.32
N ASP A 352 -8.66 19.13 -3.02
CA ASP A 352 -7.29 19.61 -2.96
C ASP A 352 -6.73 19.51 -1.53
N ASN A 353 -5.43 19.72 -1.33
CA ASN A 353 -4.87 19.86 0.02
C ASN A 353 -5.48 21.06 0.77
N LEU A 354 -5.62 20.96 2.10
CA LEU A 354 -5.85 22.14 2.95
C LEU A 354 -4.80 23.22 2.68
N GLY A 355 -5.21 24.49 2.75
CA GLY A 355 -4.39 25.64 2.34
C GLY A 355 -4.11 25.75 0.83
N GLY A 356 -4.61 24.83 0.00
CA GLY A 356 -4.42 24.85 -1.45
C GLY A 356 -3.00 24.50 -1.91
N THR A 357 -2.12 24.09 -0.99
CA THR A 357 -0.68 23.91 -1.22
C THR A 357 -0.16 22.56 -0.72
N LEU A 358 1.06 22.17 -1.09
CA LEU A 358 1.63 20.89 -0.67
C LEU A 358 1.93 20.87 0.84
N HIS A 359 1.92 19.67 1.43
CA HIS A 359 2.49 19.48 2.76
C HIS A 359 3.99 19.81 2.73
N PRO A 360 4.57 20.53 3.72
CA PRO A 360 6.00 20.87 3.73
C PRO A 360 6.93 19.65 3.56
N ARG A 361 6.67 18.57 4.31
CA ARG A 361 7.32 17.24 4.18
C ARG A 361 7.22 16.59 2.78
N SER A 362 6.39 17.11 1.88
CA SER A 362 6.22 16.60 0.51
C SER A 362 7.00 17.35 -0.55
N VAL A 363 7.45 18.59 -0.28
CA VAL A 363 8.14 19.44 -1.29
C VAL A 363 9.33 18.74 -1.92
N ARG A 364 10.25 18.18 -1.12
CA ARG A 364 11.41 17.41 -1.61
C ARG A 364 11.01 16.18 -2.43
N PHE A 365 9.99 15.43 -1.98
CA PHE A 365 9.54 14.24 -2.69
C PHE A 365 8.93 14.61 -4.05
N VAL A 366 8.08 15.63 -4.10
CA VAL A 366 7.48 16.12 -5.34
C VAL A 366 8.56 16.66 -6.29
N TYR A 367 9.62 17.29 -5.78
CA TYR A 367 10.79 17.67 -6.61
C TYR A 367 11.46 16.48 -7.28
N GLU A 368 11.74 15.43 -6.50
CA GLU A 368 12.35 14.20 -7.01
C GLU A 368 11.46 13.50 -8.05
N GLN A 369 10.12 13.62 -7.96
CA GLN A 369 9.20 13.16 -9.00
C GLN A 369 9.16 14.11 -10.21
N ALA A 370 9.12 15.43 -10.00
CA ALA A 370 9.11 16.44 -11.07
C ALA A 370 10.35 16.30 -11.98
N LEU A 371 11.54 16.08 -11.39
CA LEU A 371 12.77 15.80 -12.13
C LEU A 371 12.70 14.50 -12.95
N LYS A 372 12.07 13.44 -12.42
CA LYS A 372 11.87 12.18 -13.16
C LYS A 372 10.92 12.36 -14.33
N LEU A 373 9.79 13.04 -14.11
CA LEU A 373 8.79 13.38 -15.12
C LEU A 373 9.41 14.23 -16.24
N TYR A 374 10.21 15.24 -15.88
CA TYR A 374 10.94 16.07 -16.83
C TYR A 374 11.91 15.24 -17.68
N LYS A 375 12.76 14.42 -17.04
CA LYS A 375 13.72 13.53 -17.71
C LYS A 375 13.05 12.47 -18.60
N SER A 376 11.85 12.01 -18.25
CA SER A 376 11.07 11.06 -19.07
C SER A 376 10.19 11.76 -20.13
N GLY A 377 10.42 13.03 -20.44
CA GLY A 377 9.68 13.78 -21.47
C GLY A 377 8.25 14.18 -21.10
N LYS A 378 7.79 13.91 -19.87
CA LYS A 378 6.43 14.23 -19.38
C LYS A 378 6.33 15.69 -18.93
N LYS A 379 6.65 16.60 -19.84
CA LYS A 379 6.83 18.05 -19.59
C LYS A 379 5.61 18.72 -18.93
N SER A 380 4.38 18.31 -19.27
CA SER A 380 3.16 18.86 -18.66
C SER A 380 2.99 18.43 -17.19
N GLU A 381 3.21 17.15 -16.89
CA GLU A 381 3.15 16.61 -15.52
C GLU A 381 4.26 17.23 -14.64
N ALA A 382 5.47 17.39 -15.18
CA ALA A 382 6.57 18.07 -14.51
C ALA A 382 6.27 19.56 -14.22
N SER A 383 5.63 20.26 -15.16
CA SER A 383 5.21 21.66 -15.01
C SER A 383 4.21 21.84 -13.86
N ILE A 384 3.23 20.94 -13.74
CA ILE A 384 2.28 20.93 -12.62
C ILE A 384 3.01 20.70 -11.29
N ALA A 385 3.92 19.72 -11.26
CA ALA A 385 4.66 19.36 -10.06
C ALA A 385 5.54 20.52 -9.54
N PHE A 386 6.33 21.16 -10.40
CA PHE A 386 7.13 22.33 -10.02
C PHE A 386 6.25 23.52 -9.63
N GLY A 387 5.10 23.73 -10.30
CA GLY A 387 4.14 24.78 -9.94
C GLY A 387 3.60 24.60 -8.51
N GLN A 388 3.14 23.39 -8.16
CA GLN A 388 2.69 23.07 -6.80
C GLN A 388 3.79 23.22 -5.75
N MET A 389 5.05 22.93 -6.10
CA MET A 389 6.16 23.18 -5.20
C MET A 389 6.37 24.66 -4.92
N LEU A 390 6.33 25.54 -5.93
CA LEU A 390 6.51 26.98 -5.70
C LEU A 390 5.35 27.61 -4.92
N SER A 391 4.15 27.02 -4.96
CA SER A 391 3.06 27.38 -4.06
C SER A 391 3.31 26.98 -2.59
N ALA A 392 4.23 26.04 -2.32
CA ALA A 392 4.56 25.55 -0.98
C ALA A 392 5.91 26.05 -0.45
N ALA A 393 6.84 26.36 -1.35
CA ALA A 393 8.17 26.86 -1.11
C ALA A 393 8.58 27.80 -2.27
N PRO A 394 8.17 29.08 -2.23
CA PRO A 394 8.40 30.04 -3.33
C PRO A 394 9.87 30.18 -3.75
N ASP A 395 10.78 30.10 -2.79
CA ASP A 395 12.22 30.29 -2.99
C ASP A 395 12.96 29.02 -3.44
N HIS A 396 12.25 27.94 -3.79
CA HIS A 396 12.85 26.69 -4.22
C HIS A 396 13.49 26.80 -5.63
N LEU A 397 14.72 27.31 -5.68
CA LEU A 397 15.50 27.60 -6.91
C LEU A 397 15.43 26.48 -7.97
N GLY A 398 15.56 25.21 -7.56
CA GLY A 398 15.50 24.07 -8.48
C GLY A 398 14.15 23.90 -9.20
N ALA A 399 13.06 24.37 -8.61
CA ALA A 399 11.71 24.32 -9.20
C ALA A 399 11.44 25.56 -10.06
N GLN A 400 11.94 26.73 -9.66
CA GLN A 400 11.97 27.93 -10.49
C GLN A 400 12.72 27.66 -11.81
N PHE A 401 13.93 27.08 -11.71
CA PHE A 401 14.73 26.67 -12.87
C PHE A 401 14.04 25.56 -13.70
N GLY A 402 13.38 24.60 -13.04
CA GLY A 402 12.58 23.57 -13.71
C GLY A 402 11.48 24.15 -14.59
N LEU A 403 10.73 25.14 -14.08
CA LEU A 403 9.72 25.86 -14.87
C LEU A 403 10.32 26.75 -15.95
N ALA A 404 11.45 27.42 -15.69
CA ALA A 404 12.11 28.27 -16.69
C ALA A 404 12.55 27.46 -17.93
N ASN A 405 13.16 26.29 -17.73
CA ASN A 405 13.51 25.38 -18.84
C ASN A 405 12.26 24.87 -19.57
N LEU A 406 11.17 24.57 -18.83
CA LEU A 406 9.90 24.15 -19.44
C LEU A 406 9.20 25.24 -20.26
N ALA A 407 9.35 26.51 -19.88
CA ALA A 407 8.85 27.65 -20.65
C ALA A 407 9.70 27.88 -21.91
N PHE A 408 11.03 27.80 -21.78
CA PHE A 408 11.97 27.85 -22.91
C PHE A 408 11.69 26.74 -23.93
N ASP A 409 11.51 25.50 -23.45
CA ASP A 409 11.16 24.32 -24.26
C ASP A 409 9.84 24.45 -25.06
N ARG A 410 8.96 25.37 -24.66
CA ARG A 410 7.66 25.63 -25.33
C ARG A 410 7.67 26.91 -26.19
N GLY A 411 8.75 27.67 -26.19
CA GLY A 411 8.79 29.00 -26.82
C GLY A 411 7.91 30.05 -26.12
N GLU A 412 7.54 29.83 -24.85
CA GLU A 412 6.68 30.74 -24.08
C GLU A 412 7.50 31.96 -23.56
N PHE A 413 8.02 32.79 -24.47
CA PHE A 413 8.89 33.94 -24.16
C PHE A 413 8.18 35.17 -23.56
N ARG A 414 6.90 35.07 -23.14
CA ARG A 414 6.13 36.20 -22.60
C ARG A 414 5.30 35.82 -21.36
N LYS A 415 5.91 36.01 -20.18
CA LYS A 415 5.29 36.70 -19.03
C LYS A 415 6.31 36.94 -17.91
N PRO A 416 6.54 38.18 -17.46
CA PRO A 416 7.33 38.41 -16.26
C PRO A 416 6.50 38.05 -15.02
N ARG A 417 7.01 37.14 -14.20
CA ARG A 417 6.75 37.13 -12.76
C ARG A 417 8.10 37.27 -12.05
N SER A 418 8.36 38.49 -11.59
CA SER A 418 9.42 38.81 -10.62
C SER A 418 9.33 37.83 -9.45
N PRO A 419 10.44 37.17 -9.07
CA PRO A 419 11.34 37.79 -8.07
C PRO A 419 12.85 37.62 -8.39
N PHE A 420 13.24 37.59 -9.66
CA PHE A 420 14.65 37.30 -10.04
C PHE A 420 15.65 38.45 -9.82
N SER A 421 15.22 39.65 -9.45
CA SER A 421 16.12 40.80 -9.21
C SER A 421 16.79 40.80 -7.82
N ALA A 422 16.34 39.99 -6.87
CA ALA A 422 16.89 39.96 -5.51
C ALA A 422 17.99 38.90 -5.30
N SER A 423 17.96 37.79 -6.04
CA SER A 423 18.75 36.59 -5.70
C SER A 423 20.18 36.55 -6.27
N SER A 424 20.64 37.59 -6.98
CA SER A 424 21.99 37.56 -7.61
C SER A 424 23.14 37.91 -6.65
N GLN A 425 22.86 38.27 -5.39
CA GLN A 425 23.88 38.68 -4.40
C GLN A 425 24.34 37.57 -3.44
N GLN A 426 23.83 36.34 -3.52
CA GLN A 426 24.17 35.25 -2.57
C GLN A 426 24.67 33.93 -3.21
N ALA A 427 24.95 33.91 -4.51
CA ALA A 427 25.45 32.71 -5.19
C ALA A 427 26.99 32.66 -5.25
N THR A 428 27.63 32.07 -4.23
CA THR A 428 29.10 31.95 -4.09
C THR A 428 29.80 30.97 -5.04
N ASN A 429 29.19 30.55 -6.17
CA ASN A 429 29.87 29.72 -7.17
C ASN A 429 29.27 29.84 -8.61
N PRO A 430 29.88 30.63 -9.52
CA PRO A 430 29.28 30.95 -10.82
C PRO A 430 29.97 30.27 -12.02
N SER A 431 29.65 29.00 -12.33
CA SER A 431 30.23 28.32 -13.52
C SER A 431 29.28 27.44 -14.35
N SER A 432 28.00 27.34 -13.98
CA SER A 432 26.94 26.78 -14.84
C SER A 432 25.59 27.49 -14.68
N PHE A 433 25.32 27.99 -13.47
CA PHE A 433 24.11 28.72 -13.11
C PHE A 433 24.01 30.09 -13.83
N GLY A 434 25.08 30.89 -13.80
CA GLY A 434 25.09 32.23 -14.38
C GLY A 434 25.04 32.28 -15.91
N TRP A 435 25.55 31.26 -16.61
CA TRP A 435 25.67 31.29 -18.08
C TRP A 435 24.31 31.19 -18.78
N ARG A 436 23.46 30.22 -18.39
CA ARG A 436 22.10 30.07 -18.93
C ARG A 436 21.14 31.19 -18.50
N ILE A 437 21.31 31.74 -17.29
CA ILE A 437 20.56 32.94 -16.85
C ILE A 437 20.99 34.14 -17.69
N GLY A 438 22.30 34.31 -17.93
CA GLY A 438 22.83 35.34 -18.82
C GLY A 438 22.39 35.18 -20.28
N GLU A 439 22.23 33.97 -20.80
CA GLU A 439 21.64 33.73 -22.13
C GLU A 439 20.14 34.04 -22.18
N THR A 440 19.34 33.54 -21.24
CA THR A 440 17.89 33.82 -21.21
C THR A 440 17.59 35.31 -21.03
N LEU A 441 18.36 36.02 -20.21
CA LEU A 441 18.28 37.48 -20.11
C LEU A 441 18.75 38.16 -21.39
N ARG A 442 19.88 37.74 -22.01
CA ARG A 442 20.34 38.33 -23.28
C ARG A 442 19.35 38.12 -24.43
N CYS A 443 18.69 36.97 -24.52
CA CYS A 443 17.62 36.74 -25.49
C CYS A 443 16.40 37.66 -25.23
N ALA A 444 16.01 37.88 -23.97
CA ALA A 444 14.92 38.78 -23.63
C ALA A 444 15.24 40.25 -24.00
N THR A 445 16.45 40.73 -23.70
CA THR A 445 16.87 42.12 -23.99
C THR A 445 17.20 42.35 -25.47
N ALA A 446 17.67 41.33 -26.20
CA ALA A 446 17.89 41.43 -27.64
C ALA A 446 16.57 41.58 -28.40
N LEU A 447 15.51 40.86 -27.96
CA LEU A 447 14.19 40.95 -28.58
C LEU A 447 13.43 42.24 -28.24
N SER A 448 13.67 42.88 -27.09
CA SER A 448 13.08 44.20 -26.82
C SER A 448 13.68 45.31 -27.69
N ARG A 449 14.98 45.20 -28.06
CA ARG A 449 15.63 46.11 -29.02
C ARG A 449 15.22 45.87 -30.47
N ALA A 450 14.70 44.69 -30.80
CA ALA A 450 14.17 44.37 -32.12
C ALA A 450 12.72 44.86 -32.36
N SER A 451 12.10 45.48 -31.35
CA SER A 451 10.70 45.97 -31.41
C SER A 451 10.54 47.49 -31.47
N GLU A 452 11.63 48.25 -31.63
CA GLU A 452 11.56 49.69 -31.93
C GLU A 452 11.63 49.93 -33.46
N PRO A 453 10.63 50.61 -34.07
CA PRO A 453 10.64 50.89 -35.50
C PRO A 453 11.56 52.08 -35.82
N SER A 454 12.82 51.80 -36.13
CA SER A 454 13.77 52.79 -36.64
C SER A 454 13.51 53.12 -38.12
N GLN A 455 13.62 54.40 -38.46
CA GLN A 455 13.18 54.97 -39.74
C GLN A 455 14.03 54.56 -40.97
N VAL A 456 13.41 54.74 -42.14
CA VAL A 456 13.98 54.50 -43.47
C VAL A 456 15.18 55.40 -43.77
N THR A 457 16.29 54.81 -44.24
CA THR A 457 17.23 55.47 -45.16
C THR A 457 17.68 54.52 -46.26
N ASN A 458 17.48 54.91 -47.52
CA ASN A 458 17.91 54.17 -48.71
C ASN A 458 19.44 54.12 -48.83
N VAL A 459 20.01 52.93 -49.06
CA VAL A 459 21.33 52.75 -49.68
C VAL A 459 21.24 51.64 -50.73
N ARG A 460 21.69 51.92 -51.96
CA ARG A 460 21.70 50.96 -53.08
C ARG A 460 22.81 49.91 -52.89
N VAL A 461 22.53 48.67 -53.26
CA VAL A 461 23.51 47.57 -53.36
C VAL A 461 23.86 47.31 -54.84
N PRO A 462 25.15 47.29 -55.23
CA PRO A 462 25.59 46.74 -56.52
C PRO A 462 25.83 45.21 -56.45
N PRO A 463 25.60 44.45 -57.53
CA PRO A 463 25.62 42.98 -57.49
C PRO A 463 26.96 42.34 -57.88
N GLY A 464 27.23 41.16 -57.31
CA GLY A 464 28.39 40.30 -57.58
C GLY A 464 29.13 39.92 -56.28
N SER A 465 29.60 38.68 -56.07
CA SER A 465 29.52 37.47 -56.89
C SER A 465 29.63 36.21 -56.00
N THR A 466 29.21 35.07 -56.54
CA THR A 466 29.28 33.72 -55.94
C THR A 466 30.70 33.31 -55.54
N LEU A 467 30.86 32.54 -54.45
CA LEU A 467 31.51 31.22 -54.52
C LEU A 467 31.26 30.32 -53.28
N GLN A 468 31.52 29.02 -53.46
CA GLN A 468 31.23 27.94 -52.51
C GLN A 468 32.36 27.69 -51.49
N MET A 469 32.03 26.97 -50.41
CA MET A 469 33.01 26.37 -49.50
C MET A 469 33.90 25.33 -50.19
N ARG A 470 35.19 25.36 -49.89
CA ARG A 470 36.02 24.16 -49.67
C ARG A 470 36.99 24.43 -48.51
N GLY A 471 37.20 23.44 -47.66
CA GLY A 471 38.26 23.45 -46.65
C GLY A 471 39.29 22.36 -46.93
N SER A 472 40.44 22.45 -46.26
CA SER A 472 41.32 21.32 -45.92
C SER A 472 42.39 21.73 -44.89
N ALA A 473 43.06 20.72 -44.36
CA ALA A 473 44.18 20.68 -43.40
C ALA A 473 45.29 21.75 -43.62
N ASP A 474 46.25 22.00 -42.71
CA ASP A 474 47.11 20.98 -42.10
C ASP A 474 47.93 21.43 -40.85
N CYS A 475 48.68 20.47 -40.29
CA CYS A 475 49.44 20.43 -39.04
C CYS A 475 50.48 21.54 -38.78
N ARG A 476 50.83 21.72 -37.48
CA ARG A 476 52.22 21.54 -36.98
C ARG A 476 52.35 21.42 -35.45
N ARG A 477 53.50 20.88 -35.01
CA ARG A 477 53.89 20.51 -33.63
C ARG A 477 54.67 21.63 -32.93
N THR A 478 54.76 21.56 -31.60
CA THR A 478 55.99 21.76 -30.80
C THR A 478 55.93 20.91 -29.53
N THR A 479 57.08 20.69 -28.88
CA THR A 479 57.30 19.68 -27.82
C THR A 479 57.69 20.30 -26.46
N ASP A 480 57.91 19.41 -25.48
CA ASP A 480 58.66 19.56 -24.20
C ASP A 480 57.76 19.57 -22.94
N GLY A 481 58.09 18.89 -21.82
CA GLY A 481 59.17 17.92 -21.59
C GLY A 481 59.21 17.43 -20.11
N GLY A 482 59.52 16.14 -19.88
CA GLY A 482 59.74 15.53 -18.54
C GLY A 482 58.47 15.20 -17.72
N GLY A 483 58.39 14.12 -16.94
CA GLY A 483 59.29 12.97 -16.76
C GLY A 483 58.78 12.05 -15.63
N GLY A 484 58.77 10.72 -15.81
CA GLY A 484 58.32 9.75 -14.79
C GLY A 484 57.69 8.48 -15.37
N ASN A 485 58.23 7.31 -15.01
CA ASN A 485 57.97 5.98 -15.61
C ASN A 485 57.76 4.95 -14.45
N PRO A 486 57.45 3.64 -14.63
CA PRO A 486 56.63 2.90 -15.62
C PRO A 486 55.62 1.88 -14.95
N ARG A 487 55.04 0.97 -15.78
CA ARG A 487 54.49 -0.39 -15.45
C ARG A 487 53.01 -0.45 -15.01
N LYS A 488 52.10 -1.31 -15.53
CA LYS A 488 52.04 -2.40 -16.57
C LYS A 488 50.62 -2.31 -17.22
N ALA A 489 50.37 -2.45 -18.54
CA ALA A 489 50.59 -3.53 -19.52
C ALA A 489 49.48 -4.62 -19.57
N ALA A 490 49.14 -5.11 -20.80
CA ALA A 490 48.04 -6.01 -21.22
C ALA A 490 46.65 -5.30 -21.39
N THR A 491 45.99 -5.14 -22.57
CA THR A 491 46.03 -5.79 -23.91
C THR A 491 45.80 -7.32 -23.86
N LEU A 492 44.99 -8.04 -24.65
CA LEU A 492 44.29 -7.94 -25.96
C LEU A 492 43.07 -8.93 -25.93
N SER A 493 42.16 -9.15 -26.91
CA SER A 493 41.91 -8.64 -28.28
C SER A 493 40.44 -8.83 -28.74
N PHE A 494 39.93 -7.88 -29.54
CA PHE A 494 39.10 -8.04 -30.76
C PHE A 494 38.63 -9.45 -31.23
N ARG A 495 37.37 -9.53 -31.70
CA ARG A 495 37.03 -9.77 -33.13
C ARG A 495 35.63 -9.26 -33.51
N ARG A 496 35.42 -9.03 -34.81
CA ARG A 496 34.29 -8.32 -35.45
C ARG A 496 33.56 -9.23 -36.46
N CYS A 497 32.45 -8.69 -36.99
CA CYS A 497 31.72 -9.08 -38.22
C CYS A 497 30.72 -10.26 -38.10
N GLY A 498 29.55 -10.22 -38.76
CA GLY A 498 29.03 -9.20 -39.69
C GLY A 498 27.52 -9.30 -39.96
N ALA A 499 27.00 -8.37 -40.78
CA ALA A 499 25.61 -8.33 -41.26
C ALA A 499 25.34 -9.44 -42.33
N SER A 500 24.17 -9.67 -42.95
CA SER A 500 23.09 -8.76 -43.39
C SER A 500 21.90 -9.53 -44.03
N GLY A 501 20.73 -8.87 -44.21
CA GLY A 501 19.66 -9.24 -45.18
C GLY A 501 18.59 -10.22 -44.65
N ILE A 502 17.32 -9.88 -44.42
CA ILE A 502 16.24 -9.42 -45.33
C ILE A 502 15.84 -10.48 -46.40
N CYS A 503 14.69 -11.15 -46.26
CA CYS A 503 13.49 -10.90 -47.09
C CYS A 503 12.21 -11.64 -46.59
N ARG A 504 11.07 -11.34 -47.22
CA ARG A 504 9.68 -11.70 -46.82
C ARG A 504 9.22 -13.07 -47.40
N LYS A 505 8.26 -13.74 -46.73
CA LYS A 505 6.90 -14.09 -47.27
C LYS A 505 6.10 -15.04 -46.34
N SER A 506 4.77 -14.86 -46.37
CA SER A 506 3.72 -15.86 -46.06
C SER A 506 2.85 -16.01 -47.35
N PRO A 507 1.70 -16.72 -47.44
CA PRO A 507 0.92 -17.48 -46.43
C PRO A 507 0.21 -18.79 -46.93
N ARG A 508 -0.67 -19.39 -46.08
CA ARG A 508 -1.94 -20.16 -46.34
C ARG A 508 -2.00 -21.72 -46.30
N ARG A 509 -2.87 -22.19 -45.36
CA ARG A 509 -3.91 -23.26 -45.48
C ARG A 509 -3.49 -24.74 -45.69
N PRO A 510 -4.39 -25.76 -45.64
CA PRO A 510 -5.84 -25.80 -45.27
C PRO A 510 -6.23 -26.87 -44.19
N CYS A 511 -7.55 -27.06 -43.96
CA CYS A 511 -8.16 -28.13 -43.15
C CYS A 511 -8.77 -29.28 -44.00
N THR A 512 -8.95 -30.47 -43.40
CA THR A 512 -9.83 -31.59 -43.81
C THR A 512 -10.32 -32.28 -42.51
N ALA A 513 -11.61 -32.58 -42.26
CA ALA A 513 -12.48 -33.65 -42.79
C ALA A 513 -11.98 -35.08 -42.47
N GLY A 514 -12.76 -36.06 -41.96
CA GLY A 514 -14.19 -36.14 -41.57
C GLY A 514 -14.62 -37.61 -41.29
N LYS A 515 -15.94 -37.91 -41.21
CA LYS A 515 -16.61 -39.23 -40.96
C LYS A 515 -16.57 -39.73 -39.49
N GLY A 516 -17.58 -40.43 -38.96
CA GLY A 516 -18.96 -40.71 -39.40
C GLY A 516 -19.65 -41.80 -38.53
N LYS A 517 -21.01 -41.74 -38.44
CA LYS A 517 -22.01 -42.84 -38.59
C LYS A 517 -21.88 -44.15 -37.75
N ASP A 518 -22.95 -44.85 -37.33
CA ASP A 518 -24.40 -44.74 -37.58
C ASP A 518 -25.25 -45.61 -36.58
N HIS A 519 -26.53 -45.23 -36.36
CA HIS A 519 -27.71 -46.08 -35.94
C HIS A 519 -27.66 -46.77 -34.54
N GLY A 520 -28.74 -47.10 -33.80
CA GLY A 520 -30.22 -46.99 -33.88
C GLY A 520 -30.85 -47.91 -32.81
N SER A 521 -32.15 -47.92 -32.43
CA SER A 521 -33.32 -47.05 -32.64
C SER A 521 -34.52 -47.50 -31.74
N ALA A 522 -35.51 -46.62 -31.48
CA ALA A 522 -36.86 -46.90 -30.88
C ALA A 522 -36.91 -47.33 -29.37
N THR A 523 -37.99 -47.17 -28.56
CA THR A 523 -39.38 -46.68 -28.77
C THR A 523 -40.04 -46.17 -27.45
N ALA A 524 -41.10 -45.37 -27.57
CA ALA A 524 -42.32 -45.30 -26.71
C ALA A 524 -42.39 -44.53 -25.35
N ARG A 525 -43.19 -43.45 -25.39
CA ARG A 525 -44.31 -43.04 -24.47
C ARG A 525 -44.04 -42.75 -22.97
N CYS A 526 -44.40 -41.55 -22.47
CA CYS A 526 -45.77 -41.13 -22.06
C CYS A 526 -45.75 -39.84 -21.21
N HIS A 527 -46.81 -39.03 -21.34
CA HIS A 527 -47.10 -37.85 -20.51
C HIS A 527 -47.51 -38.20 -19.07
N GLN A 528 -47.27 -37.29 -18.12
CA GLN A 528 -48.39 -36.71 -17.36
C GLN A 528 -48.07 -35.30 -16.84
N ALA A 529 -49.11 -34.51 -16.57
CA ALA A 529 -49.06 -33.10 -16.19
C ALA A 529 -50.03 -32.80 -15.03
N CYS A 530 -50.21 -31.50 -14.72
CA CYS A 530 -51.04 -30.84 -13.69
C CYS A 530 -50.25 -30.40 -12.44
N ARG A 531 -50.19 -29.09 -12.10
CA ARG A 531 -51.27 -28.15 -11.65
C ARG A 531 -51.83 -28.58 -10.29
N GLN A 532 -52.27 -27.74 -9.36
CA GLN A 532 -52.34 -26.30 -9.06
C GLN A 532 -52.96 -26.28 -7.64
N THR A 533 -52.72 -25.27 -6.80
CA THR A 533 -53.57 -25.03 -5.61
C THR A 533 -53.69 -23.55 -5.27
N GLU A 534 -54.88 -23.01 -5.53
CA GLU A 534 -55.54 -21.93 -4.77
C GLU A 534 -56.41 -22.66 -3.70
N ASN A 535 -57.00 -22.09 -2.64
CA ASN A 535 -57.12 -20.70 -2.18
C ASN A 535 -57.51 -20.62 -0.67
N ASP A 536 -57.54 -19.40 -0.13
CA ASP A 536 -58.39 -18.87 0.97
C ASP A 536 -58.20 -19.21 2.48
N GLY A 537 -58.26 -18.14 3.30
CA GLY A 537 -58.29 -18.15 4.77
C GLY A 537 -57.93 -16.78 5.40
N GLN A 538 -58.91 -16.02 5.91
CA GLN A 538 -58.82 -14.62 6.41
C GLN A 538 -58.13 -14.53 7.82
N ALA A 539 -57.80 -13.37 8.45
CA ALA A 539 -58.37 -12.02 8.34
C ALA A 539 -57.50 -10.87 8.97
N LEU A 540 -57.84 -9.61 8.59
CA LEU A 540 -57.65 -8.30 9.31
C LEU A 540 -56.23 -7.79 9.65
N ALA A 541 -55.90 -6.48 9.62
CA ALA A 541 -56.45 -5.30 8.94
C ALA A 541 -55.50 -4.08 9.06
N SER A 542 -55.73 -3.03 8.23
CA SER A 542 -55.19 -1.65 8.28
C SER A 542 -53.75 -1.40 7.78
N ALA A 543 -53.42 -0.26 7.15
CA ALA A 543 -54.19 0.66 6.31
C ALA A 543 -53.24 1.62 5.54
N LYS A 544 -53.60 2.02 4.31
CA LYS A 544 -52.99 3.11 3.48
C LYS A 544 -51.51 2.88 3.07
N GLY A 545 -51.07 2.94 1.81
CA GLY A 545 -51.75 3.22 0.54
C GLY A 545 -50.97 4.27 -0.26
N PHE A 546 -50.47 3.93 -1.46
CA PHE A 546 -50.14 4.88 -2.54
C PHE A 546 -50.04 4.15 -3.89
N GLY A 547 -50.51 4.80 -4.96
CA GLY A 547 -50.66 4.21 -6.30
C GLY A 547 -49.39 4.18 -7.15
N LEU A 548 -49.36 3.24 -8.10
CA LEU A 548 -48.33 3.04 -9.12
C LEU A 548 -48.47 4.00 -10.33
N LYS A 549 -47.43 3.96 -11.19
CA LYS A 549 -47.26 4.54 -12.55
C LYS A 549 -46.48 5.88 -12.55
N THR A 550 -45.43 6.09 -13.35
CA THR A 550 -44.87 5.36 -14.52
C THR A 550 -43.33 5.35 -14.54
N SER A 551 -42.74 4.40 -15.28
CA SER A 551 -41.37 4.50 -15.84
C SER A 551 -41.46 4.98 -17.30
N PRO A 552 -40.43 5.64 -17.88
CA PRO A 552 -39.45 4.84 -18.64
C PRO A 552 -37.98 5.33 -18.67
N CYS A 553 -37.11 4.41 -19.07
CA CYS A 553 -35.80 4.59 -19.75
C CYS A 553 -34.63 5.38 -19.12
N LYS A 554 -33.70 4.60 -18.54
CA LYS A 554 -32.30 4.44 -18.98
C LYS A 554 -31.57 5.67 -19.60
N LEU A 555 -30.55 6.18 -18.90
CA LEU A 555 -29.12 6.03 -19.26
C LEU A 555 -28.20 6.61 -18.16
N ARG A 556 -26.90 6.28 -18.19
CA ARG A 556 -25.81 6.78 -17.31
C ARG A 556 -25.77 6.32 -15.82
N GLN A 557 -25.58 5.01 -15.58
CA GLN A 557 -24.79 4.54 -14.43
C GLN A 557 -23.85 3.39 -14.82
N LYS A 558 -22.74 3.74 -15.49
CA LYS A 558 -21.50 2.95 -15.57
C LYS A 558 -20.32 3.92 -15.65
N ASN A 559 -19.75 4.28 -14.49
CA ASN A 559 -18.35 4.75 -14.28
C ASN A 559 -18.17 5.43 -12.91
N GLN A 560 -18.32 4.68 -11.81
CA GLN A 560 -17.94 5.20 -10.47
C GLN A 560 -17.33 4.16 -9.50
N ALA A 561 -17.04 2.95 -9.96
CA ALA A 561 -16.45 1.86 -9.16
C ALA A 561 -14.90 1.75 -9.25
N CYS A 562 -14.21 2.77 -9.77
CA CYS A 562 -12.75 2.75 -10.01
C CYS A 562 -11.98 3.86 -9.26
N ARG A 563 -12.28 4.06 -7.97
CA ARG A 563 -11.49 4.89 -7.03
C ARG A 563 -11.76 4.42 -5.58
N LEU A 564 -11.05 3.37 -5.13
CA LEU A 564 -10.82 2.95 -3.72
C LEU A 564 -10.19 1.54 -3.70
N ALA A 565 -8.90 1.43 -4.03
CA ALA A 565 -8.14 0.16 -3.92
C ALA A 565 -6.62 0.39 -4.08
N ARG A 566 -6.00 1.18 -3.19
CA ARG A 566 -4.53 1.27 -3.08
C ARG A 566 -4.13 1.44 -1.60
N ILE A 567 -3.18 0.60 -1.17
CA ILE A 567 -2.49 0.62 0.14
C ILE A 567 -3.29 0.02 1.34
N SER A 568 -3.91 -1.16 1.17
CA SER A 568 -4.29 -2.08 2.26
C SER A 568 -4.75 -3.44 1.70
N ASP A 569 -3.84 -4.39 1.43
CA ASP A 569 -4.22 -5.59 0.64
C ASP A 569 -3.27 -6.81 0.80
N VAL A 570 -2.71 -7.02 2.00
CA VAL A 570 -1.86 -8.19 2.34
C VAL A 570 -2.68 -9.36 2.92
N SER A 571 -3.86 -9.07 3.48
CA SER A 571 -4.71 -9.98 4.27
C SER A 571 -5.86 -10.67 3.49
N ASP A 572 -6.18 -10.24 2.27
CA ASP A 572 -7.56 -10.31 1.79
C ASP A 572 -7.92 -11.49 0.84
N GLN A 573 -8.97 -12.27 1.22
CA GLN A 573 -9.96 -13.06 0.40
C GLN A 573 -9.88 -14.63 0.31
N GLN A 574 -10.16 -15.38 1.38
CA GLN A 574 -10.05 -16.85 1.39
C GLN A 574 -11.27 -17.68 0.90
N GLY A 575 -11.13 -18.41 -0.23
CA GLY A 575 -11.91 -19.63 -0.59
C GLY A 575 -13.35 -19.41 -1.10
N HIS A 576 -14.06 -20.35 -1.74
CA HIS A 576 -13.77 -21.73 -2.20
C HIS A 576 -14.59 -21.98 -3.48
N ALA A 577 -14.07 -22.76 -4.44
CA ALA A 577 -14.85 -23.14 -5.64
C ALA A 577 -15.89 -24.23 -5.32
N ARG A 578 -17.17 -24.01 -5.68
CA ARG A 578 -18.17 -25.08 -5.79
C ARG A 578 -18.29 -25.53 -7.25
N SER A 579 -18.24 -26.83 -7.47
CA SER A 579 -18.45 -27.46 -8.76
C SER A 579 -19.87 -27.20 -9.28
N ARG A 580 -19.99 -26.89 -10.57
CA ARG A 580 -21.27 -27.05 -11.28
C ARG A 580 -21.45 -28.52 -11.59
N ARG A 581 -22.54 -29.12 -11.09
CA ARG A 581 -23.03 -30.40 -11.63
C ARG A 581 -23.48 -30.15 -13.07
N ALA A 582 -23.02 -31.00 -13.99
CA ALA A 582 -23.57 -31.15 -15.33
C ALA A 582 -23.88 -32.62 -15.53
N SER A 583 -25.17 -32.94 -15.70
CA SER A 583 -25.71 -34.22 -16.16
C SER A 583 -27.18 -34.01 -16.53
N PRO A 584 -27.74 -34.73 -17.51
CA PRO A 584 -27.04 -35.57 -18.50
C PRO A 584 -26.33 -34.71 -19.56
#